data_AF-A0A0F4XFJ4-F1
#
_entry.id   AF-A0A0F4XFJ4-F1
#
_cell.length_a   1.000
_cell.length_b   1.000
_cell.length_c   1.000
_cell.angle_alpha   90.00
_cell.angle_beta   90.00
_cell.angle_gamma   90.00
#
_symmetry.space_group_name_H-M   'P 1'
#
loop_
_entity.id
_entity.type
_entity.pdbx_description
1 polymer ?
#
loop_
_entity_poly.entity_id
_entity_poly.type
_entity_poly.pdbx_seq_one_letter_code
_entity_poly.pdbx_strand_id
1 'polypeptide(L)'
;GPVTVTLDSGKTITIAAGASSGVLDVAVGNDVYQGPTTATESISTATGGNLEAIAPNTAPVSTVVSDVNDTTTVTLTATPTVNENGTITYTATLTDANGNP
;
A
#
# COMPACT_ATOMS: atom_id res chain seq x y z
N GLY A 1 -12.49 26.21 19.24
CA GLY A 1 -11.20 25.46 19.19
C GLY A 1 -11.21 24.50 18.01
N PRO A 2 -10.14 23.75 17.73
CA PRO A 2 -10.17 22.69 16.74
C PRO A 2 -10.98 21.48 17.23
N VAL A 3 -11.48 20.66 16.31
CA VAL A 3 -12.08 19.35 16.61
C VAL A 3 -11.05 18.26 16.30
N THR A 4 -10.92 17.30 17.20
CA THR A 4 -10.07 16.12 17.02
C THR A 4 -10.97 14.90 16.82
N VAL A 5 -10.77 14.19 15.72
CA VAL A 5 -11.43 12.92 15.39
C VAL A 5 -10.40 11.81 15.56
N THR A 6 -10.70 10.83 16.43
CA THR A 6 -9.88 9.64 16.65
C THR A 6 -10.50 8.48 15.89
N LEU A 7 -9.70 7.79 15.08
CA LEU A 7 -10.10 6.59 14.35
C LEU A 7 -9.93 5.34 15.23
N ASP A 8 -10.58 4.24 14.88
CA ASP A 8 -10.45 2.93 15.54
C ASP A 8 -9.04 2.36 15.53
N SER A 9 -8.22 2.71 14.53
CA SER A 9 -6.78 2.41 14.52
C SER A 9 -5.94 3.26 15.48
N GLY A 10 -6.55 4.22 16.19
CA GLY A 10 -5.88 5.16 17.09
C GLY A 10 -5.25 6.38 16.40
N LYS A 11 -5.33 6.48 15.06
CA LYS A 11 -4.89 7.67 14.32
C LYS A 11 -5.85 8.85 14.55
N THR A 12 -5.39 10.07 14.30
CA THR A 12 -6.17 11.29 14.53
C THR A 12 -6.26 12.18 13.31
N ILE A 13 -7.45 12.72 13.04
CA ILE A 13 -7.69 13.82 12.10
C ILE A 13 -7.98 15.08 12.93
N THR A 14 -7.32 16.19 12.60
CA THR A 14 -7.61 17.50 13.20
C THR A 14 -8.37 18.38 12.21
N ILE A 15 -9.54 18.86 12.61
CA ILE A 15 -10.30 19.89 11.90
C ILE A 15 -9.97 21.22 12.58
N ALA A 16 -9.30 22.11 11.84
CA ALA A 16 -8.89 23.41 12.36
C ALA A 16 -10.10 24.28 12.75
N ALA A 17 -9.91 25.22 13.68
CA ALA A 17 -10.97 26.15 14.07
C ALA A 17 -11.43 26.99 12.85
N GLY A 18 -12.74 27.04 12.62
CA GLY A 18 -13.31 27.73 11.45
C GLY A 18 -13.27 26.93 10.15
N ALA A 19 -12.67 25.74 10.13
CA ALA A 19 -12.71 24.81 9.00
C ALA A 19 -13.84 23.78 9.16
N SER A 20 -14.24 23.18 8.04
CA SER A 20 -15.24 22.11 7.99
C SER A 20 -14.63 20.73 7.71
N SER A 21 -13.32 20.64 7.48
CA SER A 21 -12.62 19.39 7.16
C SER A 21 -11.20 19.35 7.70
N GLY A 22 -10.68 18.13 7.81
CA GLY A 22 -9.30 17.78 8.11
C GLY A 22 -8.92 16.53 7.32
N VAL A 23 -7.63 16.28 7.16
CA VAL A 23 -7.10 15.16 6.37
C VAL A 23 -6.05 14.41 7.17
N LEU A 24 -5.96 13.10 6.92
CA LEU A 24 -4.90 12.23 7.39
C LEU A 24 -4.45 11.36 6.22
N ASP A 25 -3.19 11.49 5.82
CA ASP A 25 -2.60 10.60 4.84
C ASP A 25 -2.15 9.28 5.50
N VAL A 26 -2.47 8.16 4.86
CA VAL A 26 -2.08 6.82 5.30
C VAL A 26 -1.27 6.15 4.18
N ALA A 27 -0.01 5.84 4.47
CA ALA A 27 0.83 5.11 3.52
C ALA A 27 0.42 3.63 3.47
N VAL A 28 0.34 3.08 2.26
CA VAL A 28 0.15 1.65 1.99
C VAL A 28 1.44 1.09 1.39
N GLY A 29 1.83 -0.12 1.79
CA GLY A 29 3.02 -0.80 1.26
C GLY A 29 2.75 -1.44 -0.10
N ASN A 30 3.82 -1.69 -0.86
CA ASN A 30 3.81 -2.59 -2.01
C ASN A 30 4.65 -3.82 -1.68
N ASP A 31 4.22 -5.00 -2.10
CA ASP A 31 5.03 -6.20 -2.00
C ASP A 31 4.69 -7.21 -3.11
N VAL A 32 5.57 -8.20 -3.28
CA VAL A 32 5.51 -9.17 -4.39
C VAL A 32 4.52 -10.32 -4.11
N TYR A 33 4.13 -10.54 -2.86
CA TYR A 33 3.51 -11.81 -2.41
C TYR A 33 2.07 -11.65 -1.89
N GLN A 34 1.73 -10.50 -1.35
CA GLN A 34 0.42 -10.17 -0.83
C GLN A 34 -0.38 -9.52 -1.95
N GLY A 35 -1.50 -10.16 -2.26
CA GLY A 35 -2.47 -9.59 -3.19
C GLY A 35 -3.16 -8.34 -2.62
N PRO A 36 -4.21 -7.85 -3.30
CA PRO A 36 -4.85 -6.59 -2.95
C PRO A 36 -5.36 -6.62 -1.50
N THR A 37 -5.01 -5.57 -0.74
CA THR A 37 -5.43 -5.41 0.65
C THR A 37 -6.58 -4.42 0.75
N THR A 38 -7.43 -4.58 1.76
CA THR A 38 -8.48 -3.59 2.05
C THR A 38 -8.10 -2.85 3.33
N ALA A 39 -7.99 -1.53 3.23
CA ALA A 39 -7.84 -0.67 4.40
C ALA A 39 -9.25 -0.28 4.90
N THR A 40 -9.54 -0.57 6.16
CA THR A 40 -10.81 -0.23 6.80
C THR A 40 -10.54 0.59 8.05
N GLU A 41 -11.24 1.71 8.19
CA GLU A 41 -11.16 2.60 9.35
C GLU A 41 -12.57 3.08 9.70
N SER A 42 -12.79 3.40 10.97
CA SER A 42 -14.04 4.01 11.47
C SER A 42 -13.75 5.11 12.49
N ILE A 43 -14.70 6.03 12.69
CA ILE A 43 -14.55 7.03 13.76
C ILE A 43 -14.83 6.35 15.10
N SER A 44 -13.85 6.39 16.00
CA SER A 44 -14.00 5.95 17.39
C SER A 44 -14.57 7.07 18.27
N THR A 45 -13.98 8.28 18.21
CA THR A 45 -14.42 9.44 18.99
C THR A 45 -14.22 10.73 18.21
N ALA A 46 -15.00 11.75 18.53
CA ALA A 46 -14.79 13.12 18.05
C ALA A 46 -15.06 14.09 19.20
N THR A 47 -14.11 14.98 19.49
CA THR A 47 -14.21 15.92 20.63
C THR A 47 -13.54 17.25 20.29
N GLY A 48 -13.80 18.27 21.10
CA GLY A 48 -13.21 19.60 20.94
C GLY A 48 -14.18 20.59 20.31
N GLY A 49 -13.64 21.60 19.64
CA GLY A 49 -14.47 22.60 18.95
C GLY A 49 -15.28 23.51 19.87
N ASN A 50 -15.10 23.42 21.19
CA ASN A 50 -16.01 24.01 22.19
C ASN A 50 -17.50 23.71 21.89
N LEU A 51 -17.77 22.53 21.34
CA LEU A 51 -19.09 22.02 21.04
C LEU A 51 -19.59 21.21 22.24
N GLU A 52 -20.86 21.35 22.59
CA GLU A 52 -21.49 20.70 23.74
C GLU A 52 -21.65 19.19 23.52
N ALA A 53 -21.88 18.78 22.26
CA ALA A 53 -21.94 17.37 21.86
C ALA A 53 -21.51 17.21 20.40
N ILE A 54 -20.79 16.12 20.12
CA ILE A 54 -20.48 15.67 18.76
C ILE A 54 -20.96 14.24 18.64
N ALA A 55 -21.84 13.98 17.67
CA ALA A 55 -22.34 12.65 17.35
C ALA A 55 -21.67 12.16 16.05
N PRO A 56 -20.52 11.47 16.12
CA PRO A 56 -19.85 10.98 14.93
C PRO A 56 -20.64 9.84 14.28
N ASN A 57 -20.60 9.76 12.95
CA ASN A 57 -20.99 8.54 12.25
C ASN A 57 -19.85 7.52 12.39
N THR A 58 -20.11 6.42 13.09
CA THR A 58 -19.12 5.38 13.37
C THR A 58 -19.18 4.23 12.37
N ALA A 59 -19.93 4.35 11.27
CA ALA A 59 -19.93 3.35 10.21
C ALA A 59 -18.52 3.25 9.60
N PRO A 60 -17.97 2.03 9.45
CA PRO A 60 -16.66 1.85 8.85
C PRO A 60 -16.66 2.24 7.38
N VAL A 61 -15.55 2.82 6.93
CA VAL A 61 -15.28 3.10 5.53
C VAL A 61 -14.12 2.21 5.09
N SER A 62 -14.22 1.66 3.87
CA SER A 62 -13.21 0.76 3.33
C SER A 62 -12.69 1.26 1.98
N THR A 63 -11.38 1.13 1.78
CA THR A 63 -10.69 1.42 0.54
C THR A 63 -9.97 0.17 0.08
N VAL A 64 -10.23 -0.25 -1.16
CA VAL A 64 -9.51 -1.35 -1.80
C VAL A 64 -8.19 -0.82 -2.33
N VAL A 65 -7.09 -1.42 -1.90
CA VAL A 65 -5.75 -1.20 -2.45
C VAL A 65 -5.55 -2.19 -3.58
N SER A 66 -5.52 -1.70 -4.81
CA SER A 66 -5.22 -2.52 -5.97
C SER A 66 -3.77 -2.99 -5.92
N ASP A 67 -3.58 -4.30 -6.10
CA ASP A 67 -2.26 -4.89 -6.24
C ASP A 67 -1.64 -4.53 -7.60
N VAL A 68 -0.32 -4.38 -7.62
CA VAL A 68 0.47 -4.18 -8.83
C VAL A 68 1.19 -5.48 -9.12
N ASN A 69 0.89 -6.11 -10.26
CA ASN A 69 1.55 -7.35 -10.63
C ASN A 69 3.03 -7.12 -10.97
N ASP A 70 3.92 -7.57 -10.08
CA ASP A 70 5.34 -7.68 -10.35
C ASP A 70 5.61 -8.89 -11.26
N THR A 71 6.14 -8.66 -12.45
CA THR A 71 6.50 -9.74 -13.39
C THR A 71 7.97 -10.07 -13.25
N THR A 72 8.30 -11.32 -12.91
CA THR A 72 9.66 -11.86 -13.03
C THR A 72 9.78 -12.68 -14.31
N THR A 73 10.79 -12.40 -15.12
CA THR A 73 11.07 -13.15 -16.35
C THR A 73 12.24 -14.10 -16.15
N VAL A 74 12.21 -15.23 -16.87
CA VAL A 74 13.35 -16.15 -16.96
C VAL A 74 13.85 -16.13 -18.40
N THR A 75 15.14 -15.83 -18.59
CA THR A 75 15.79 -15.92 -19.90
C THR A 75 16.81 -17.06 -19.89
N LEU A 76 16.83 -17.85 -20.97
CA LEU A 76 17.78 -18.93 -21.14
C LEU A 76 18.74 -18.57 -22.28
N THR A 77 20.03 -18.54 -21.97
CA THR A 77 21.10 -18.40 -22.96
C THR A 77 21.93 -19.66 -22.99
N ALA A 78 22.55 -19.94 -24.13
CA ALA A 78 23.43 -21.08 -24.31
C ALA A 78 24.71 -20.67 -25.02
N THR A 79 25.78 -21.45 -24.85
CA THR A 79 26.99 -21.30 -25.66
C THR A 79 26.62 -21.36 -27.16
N PRO A 80 26.90 -20.32 -27.97
CA PRO A 80 26.34 -20.23 -29.33
C PRO A 80 26.81 -21.32 -30.29
N THR A 81 28.07 -21.74 -30.18
CA THR A 81 28.66 -22.80 -31.00
C THR A 81 29.69 -23.57 -30.17
N VAL A 82 29.80 -24.88 -30.42
CA VAL A 82 30.85 -25.74 -29.87
C VAL A 82 31.31 -26.70 -30.96
N ASN A 83 32.58 -27.09 -30.90
CA ASN A 83 33.09 -28.20 -31.72
C ASN A 83 32.64 -29.54 -31.14
N GLU A 84 32.78 -30.62 -31.91
CA GLU A 84 32.60 -31.98 -31.41
C GLU A 84 33.48 -32.22 -30.16
N ASN A 85 32.92 -32.91 -29.16
CA ASN A 85 33.50 -33.06 -27.81
C ASN A 85 33.63 -31.77 -26.98
N GLY A 86 33.05 -30.65 -27.43
CA GLY A 86 32.91 -29.43 -26.64
C GLY A 86 31.78 -29.51 -25.60
N THR A 87 31.73 -28.54 -24.69
CA THR A 87 30.69 -28.42 -23.65
C THR A 87 29.78 -27.23 -23.94
N ILE A 88 28.46 -27.45 -23.98
CA ILE A 88 27.47 -26.36 -24.03
C ILE A 88 27.11 -25.97 -22.60
N THR A 89 27.23 -24.70 -22.28
CA THR A 89 26.76 -24.14 -21.02
C THR A 89 25.43 -23.44 -21.26
N TYR A 90 24.44 -23.74 -20.43
CA TYR A 90 23.17 -23.04 -20.37
C TYR A 90 23.13 -22.16 -19.13
N THR A 91 22.74 -20.90 -19.30
CA THR A 91 22.57 -19.95 -18.20
C THR A 91 21.12 -19.47 -18.18
N ALA A 92 20.44 -19.75 -17.07
CA ALA A 92 19.14 -19.18 -16.77
C ALA A 92 19.33 -17.92 -15.92
N THR A 93 18.73 -16.81 -16.35
CA THR A 93 18.78 -15.52 -15.65
C THR A 93 17.36 -15.12 -15.28
N LEU A 94 17.14 -14.84 -13.99
CA LEU A 94 15.92 -14.19 -13.51
C LEU A 94 16.04 -12.68 -13.67
N THR A 95 14.94 -12.00 -13.92
CA THR A 95 14.90 -10.54 -13.98
C THR A 95 13.57 -10.05 -13.45
N ASP A 96 13.62 -9.22 -12.40
CA ASP A 96 12.45 -8.61 -11.76
C ASP A 96 11.78 -7.54 -12.66
N ALA A 97 10.68 -6.96 -12.17
CA ALA A 97 9.92 -5.94 -12.89
C ALA A 97 10.71 -4.64 -13.15
N ASN A 98 11.81 -4.39 -12.43
CA ASN A 98 12.67 -3.22 -12.54
C ASN A 98 13.94 -3.49 -13.37
N GLY A 99 14.14 -4.71 -13.87
CA GLY A 99 15.32 -5.10 -14.63
C GLY A 99 16.51 -5.57 -13.77
N ASN A 100 16.30 -5.82 -12.48
CA ASN A 100 17.34 -6.35 -11.58
C ASN A 100 17.35 -7.89 -11.59
N PRO A 101 18.51 -8.52 -11.37
CA PRO A 101 18.62 -9.97 -11.22
C PRO A 101 17.97 -10.52 -9.95
#